data_AF-A0A845WSF2-F1
#
_entry.id   AF-A0A845WSF2-F1
#
_cell.length_a   1.000
_cell.length_b   1.000
_cell.length_c   1.000
_cell.angle_alpha   90.00
_cell.angle_beta   90.00
_cell.angle_gamma   90.00
#
_symmetry.space_group_name_H-M   'P 1'
#
loop_
_entity.id
_entity.type
_entity.pdbx_description
1 polymer ?
#
loop_
_entity_poly.entity_id
_entity_poly.type
_entity_poly.pdbx_seq_one_letter_code
_entity_poly.pdbx_strand_id
1 'polypeptide(L)'
;MDKLMGIFKQRQQPKETNAQSANFYYFRGISHVLVGRFQAAILELNEAIEIDPNHAAAYDNRGMCLRELGKHQEALANFQKSAEIYQKKGKTEDYHKIIAKIHDLHLR
;
A
#
# COMPACT_ATOMS: atom_id res chain seq x y z
N MET A 1 -4.65 24.70 -43.74
CA MET A 1 -4.08 23.49 -43.11
C MET A 1 -4.47 23.46 -41.62
N ASP A 2 -5.70 23.87 -41.28
CA ASP A 2 -6.00 24.40 -39.94
C ASP A 2 -7.09 23.65 -39.17
N LYS A 3 -7.32 22.36 -39.48
CA LYS A 3 -8.26 21.52 -38.71
C LYS A 3 -7.61 20.39 -37.91
N LEU A 4 -6.28 20.28 -37.90
CA LEU A 4 -5.57 19.21 -37.19
C LEU A 4 -4.96 19.63 -35.83
N MET A 5 -4.83 20.94 -35.55
CA MET A 5 -4.31 21.42 -34.25
C MET A 5 -5.36 21.46 -33.13
N GLY A 6 -6.65 21.26 -33.43
CA GLY A 6 -7.73 21.31 -32.43
C GLY A 6 -7.97 20.02 -31.64
N ILE A 7 -7.37 18.89 -32.05
CA ILE A 7 -7.70 17.55 -31.51
C ILE A 7 -6.72 17.12 -30.40
N PHE A 8 -5.58 17.80 -30.27
CA PHE A 8 -4.52 17.36 -29.34
C PHE A 8 -4.63 17.89 -27.90
N LYS A 9 -5.61 18.74 -27.58
CA LYS A 9 -5.71 19.36 -26.23
C LYS A 9 -6.90 18.89 -25.38
N GLN A 10 -7.46 17.72 -25.68
CA GLN A 10 -8.33 16.97 -24.77
C GLN A 10 -7.80 15.57 -24.46
N ARG A 11 -6.48 15.41 -24.37
CA ARG A 11 -5.95 14.35 -23.50
C ARG A 11 -6.34 14.73 -22.08
N GLN A 12 -7.50 14.27 -21.61
CA GLN A 12 -7.71 14.13 -20.18
C GLN A 12 -6.53 13.31 -19.68
N GLN A 13 -5.65 13.94 -18.89
CA GLN A 13 -4.63 13.16 -18.21
C GLN A 13 -5.38 12.14 -17.36
N PRO A 14 -5.03 10.85 -17.45
CA PRO A 14 -5.77 9.84 -16.73
C PRO A 14 -5.70 10.16 -15.24
N LYS A 15 -6.55 9.51 -14.44
CA LYS A 15 -6.57 9.48 -12.96
C LYS A 15 -5.25 9.01 -12.31
N GLU A 16 -4.17 9.01 -13.08
CA GLU A 16 -2.80 8.53 -12.90
C GLU A 16 -2.00 9.31 -11.85
N THR A 17 -2.35 10.56 -11.54
CA THR A 17 -1.52 11.40 -10.68
C THR A 17 -1.40 10.89 -9.24
N ASN A 18 -2.48 10.36 -8.66
CA ASN A 18 -2.46 9.94 -7.24
C ASN A 18 -1.99 8.48 -7.10
N ALA A 19 -2.42 7.59 -8.00
CA ALA A 19 -2.04 6.19 -7.93
C ALA A 19 -0.54 5.97 -8.24
N GLN A 20 0.02 6.72 -9.20
CA GLN A 20 1.47 6.65 -9.49
C GLN A 20 2.29 7.19 -8.32
N SER A 21 1.87 8.29 -7.69
CA SER A 21 2.53 8.83 -6.50
C SER A 21 2.47 7.84 -5.33
N ALA A 22 1.32 7.25 -5.02
CA ALA A 22 1.22 6.24 -3.97
C ALA A 22 2.14 5.03 -4.23
N ASN A 23 2.20 4.56 -5.48
CA ASN A 23 3.09 3.47 -5.87
C ASN A 23 4.57 3.82 -5.76
N PHE A 24 4.96 5.06 -6.09
CA PHE A 24 6.34 5.52 -5.93
C PHE A 24 6.81 5.37 -4.47
N TYR A 25 6.04 5.92 -3.53
CA TYR A 25 6.35 5.81 -2.11
C TYR A 25 6.29 4.36 -1.61
N TYR A 26 5.30 3.58 -2.06
CA TYR A 26 5.23 2.15 -1.77
C TYR A 26 6.51 1.41 -2.17
N PHE A 27 6.97 1.55 -3.42
CA PHE A 27 8.18 0.86 -3.90
C PHE A 27 9.46 1.35 -3.19
N ARG A 28 9.52 2.62 -2.81
CA ARG A 28 10.62 3.14 -1.97
C ARG A 28 10.59 2.52 -0.57
N GLY A 29 9.40 2.37 0.01
CA GLY A 29 9.19 1.65 1.26
C GLY A 29 9.63 0.19 1.20
N ILE A 30 9.23 -0.55 0.15
CA ILE A 30 9.68 -1.93 -0.07
C ILE A 30 11.21 -2.01 -0.17
N SER A 31 11.84 -1.06 -0.85
CA SER A 31 13.31 -1.01 -0.94
C SER A 31 13.97 -0.91 0.44
N HIS A 32 13.37 -0.14 1.37
CA HIS A 32 13.82 -0.10 2.77
C HIS A 32 13.54 -1.38 3.55
N VAL A 33 12.39 -2.04 3.32
CA VAL A 33 12.09 -3.37 3.92
C VAL A 33 13.15 -4.39 3.56
N LEU A 34 13.53 -4.46 2.29
CA LEU A 34 14.50 -5.43 1.78
C LEU A 34 15.90 -5.28 2.42
N VAL A 35 16.25 -4.09 2.89
CA VAL A 35 17.52 -3.82 3.59
C VAL A 35 17.37 -3.69 5.12
N GLY A 36 16.23 -4.10 5.68
CA GLY A 36 15.96 -4.12 7.12
C GLY A 36 15.78 -2.75 7.77
N ARG A 37 15.60 -1.68 6.99
CA ARG A 37 15.38 -0.31 7.49
C ARG A 37 13.91 -0.06 7.78
N PHE A 38 13.34 -0.78 8.75
CA PHE A 38 11.89 -0.80 9.00
C PHE A 38 11.29 0.55 9.36
N GLN A 39 11.99 1.40 10.12
CA GLN A 39 11.49 2.74 10.46
C GLN A 39 11.40 3.65 9.22
N ALA A 40 12.42 3.61 8.35
CA ALA A 40 12.39 4.33 7.07
C ALA A 40 11.28 3.79 6.17
N ALA A 41 11.12 2.46 6.08
CA ALA A 41 10.03 1.85 5.33
C ALA A 41 8.65 2.32 5.81
N ILE A 42 8.43 2.44 7.12
CA ILE A 42 7.16 2.93 7.67
C ILE A 42 6.87 4.36 7.21
N LEU A 43 7.85 5.26 7.18
CA LEU A 43 7.65 6.63 6.70
C LEU A 43 7.19 6.63 5.23
N GLU A 44 7.84 5.85 4.39
CA GLU A 44 7.46 5.72 2.97
C GLU A 44 6.07 5.11 2.78
N LEU A 45 5.75 4.08 3.57
CA LEU A 45 4.45 3.42 3.50
C LEU A 45 3.33 4.32 4.04
N ASN A 46 3.63 5.24 4.98
CA ASN A 46 2.69 6.25 5.42
C ASN A 46 2.31 7.20 4.28
N GLU A 47 3.30 7.74 3.55
CA GLU A 47 3.06 8.60 2.39
C GLU A 47 2.19 7.89 1.34
N ALA A 48 2.50 6.60 1.05
CA ALA A 48 1.70 5.81 0.12
C ALA A 48 0.23 5.68 0.57
N ILE A 49 0.00 5.49 1.87
CA ILE A 49 -1.33 5.34 2.48
C ILE A 49 -2.08 6.68 2.53
N GLU A 50 -1.40 7.80 2.79
CA GLU A 50 -2.00 9.13 2.76
C GLU A 50 -2.48 9.50 1.36
N ILE A 51 -1.73 9.12 0.33
CA ILE A 51 -2.09 9.36 -1.07
C ILE A 51 -3.19 8.40 -1.56
N ASP A 52 -3.10 7.11 -1.21
CA ASP A 52 -4.13 6.10 -1.48
C ASP A 52 -4.51 5.34 -0.20
N PRO A 53 -5.57 5.78 0.51
CA PRO A 53 -6.09 5.09 1.69
C PRO A 53 -6.64 3.68 1.41
N ASN A 54 -6.76 3.28 0.13
CA ASN A 54 -7.16 1.94 -0.29
C ASN A 54 -5.97 1.11 -0.79
N HIS A 55 -4.72 1.50 -0.48
CA HIS A 55 -3.52 0.76 -0.83
C HIS A 55 -3.26 -0.39 0.15
N ALA A 56 -3.97 -1.50 -0.06
CA ALA A 56 -3.90 -2.67 0.82
C ALA A 56 -2.46 -3.18 1.03
N ALA A 57 -1.64 -3.23 -0.03
CA ALA A 57 -0.27 -3.71 0.07
C ALA A 57 0.62 -2.80 0.92
N ALA A 58 0.38 -1.48 0.92
CA ALA A 58 1.09 -0.56 1.80
C ALA A 58 0.76 -0.81 3.28
N TYR A 59 -0.52 -1.04 3.61
CA TYR A 59 -0.92 -1.44 4.96
C TYR A 59 -0.29 -2.78 5.38
N ASP A 60 -0.31 -3.80 4.52
CA ASP A 60 0.34 -5.10 4.80
C ASP A 60 1.83 -4.94 5.12
N ASN A 61 2.59 -4.27 4.25
CA ASN A 61 4.03 -4.08 4.46
C ASN A 61 4.33 -3.21 5.68
N ARG A 62 3.49 -2.22 5.98
CA ARG A 62 3.65 -1.40 7.20
C ARG A 62 3.40 -2.26 8.44
N GLY A 63 2.39 -3.12 8.41
CA GLY A 63 2.12 -4.11 9.45
C GLY A 63 3.30 -5.07 9.66
N MET A 64 3.92 -5.55 8.58
CA MET A 64 5.14 -6.35 8.67
C MET A 64 6.29 -5.59 9.35
N CYS A 65 6.57 -4.35 8.92
CA CYS A 65 7.61 -3.52 9.56
C CYS A 65 7.36 -3.31 11.05
N LEU A 66 6.11 -3.02 11.43
CA LEU A 66 5.72 -2.83 12.83
C LEU A 66 5.91 -4.11 13.64
N ARG A 67 5.58 -5.27 13.06
CA ARG A 67 5.83 -6.58 13.70
C ARG A 67 7.32 -6.80 13.95
N GLU A 68 8.18 -6.54 12.97
CA GLU A 68 9.64 -6.69 13.14
C GLU A 68 10.21 -5.74 14.20
N LEU A 69 9.53 -4.61 14.45
CA LEU A 69 9.87 -3.66 15.52
C LEU A 69 9.22 -4.00 16.88
N GLY A 70 8.53 -5.14 17.02
CA GLY A 70 7.85 -5.56 18.26
C GLY A 70 6.53 -4.82 18.53
N LYS A 71 6.05 -4.00 17.60
CA LYS A 71 4.81 -3.20 17.74
C LYS A 71 3.59 -4.01 17.28
N HIS A 72 3.31 -5.11 17.99
CA HIS A 72 2.33 -6.10 17.56
C HIS A 72 0.89 -5.56 17.44
N GLN A 73 0.45 -4.69 18.35
CA GLN A 73 -0.89 -4.10 18.28
C GLN A 73 -1.06 -3.19 17.05
N GLU A 74 -0.06 -2.36 16.76
CA GLU A 74 -0.05 -1.50 15.57
C GLU A 74 0.01 -2.35 14.28
N ALA A 75 0.78 -3.44 14.30
CA ALA A 75 0.85 -4.39 13.18
C ALA A 75 -0.52 -5.05 12.91
N LEU A 76 -1.20 -5.51 13.95
CA LEU A 76 -2.53 -6.12 13.85
C LEU A 76 -3.55 -5.17 13.20
N ALA A 77 -3.58 -3.90 13.63
CA ALA A 77 -4.49 -2.90 13.04
C ALA A 77 -4.22 -2.69 11.54
N ASN A 78 -2.95 -2.69 11.13
CA ASN A 78 -2.57 -2.57 9.73
C ASN A 78 -2.97 -3.80 8.91
N PHE A 79 -2.76 -5.00 9.43
CA PHE A 79 -3.21 -6.22 8.76
C PHE A 79 -4.74 -6.27 8.64
N GLN A 80 -5.48 -5.91 9.69
CA GLN A 80 -6.96 -5.84 9.61
C GLN A 80 -7.41 -4.87 8.54
N LYS A 81 -6.76 -3.69 8.42
CA LYS A 81 -7.09 -2.73 7.38
C LYS A 81 -6.79 -3.25 5.98
N SER A 82 -5.64 -3.91 5.79
CA SER A 82 -5.29 -4.56 4.52
C SER A 82 -6.32 -5.65 4.14
N ALA A 83 -6.75 -6.47 5.10
CA ALA A 83 -7.72 -7.53 4.88
C ALA A 83 -9.08 -6.95 4.46
N GLU A 84 -9.57 -5.91 5.15
CA GLU A 84 -10.81 -5.21 4.81
C GLU A 84 -10.79 -4.72 3.35
N ILE A 85 -9.68 -4.10 2.92
CA ILE A 85 -9.55 -3.57 1.57
C ILE A 85 -9.48 -4.70 0.54
N TYR A 86 -8.71 -5.76 0.78
CA TYR A 86 -8.64 -6.89 -0.16
C TYR A 86 -9.98 -7.62 -0.30
N GLN A 87 -10.72 -7.79 0.80
CA GLN A 87 -12.06 -8.34 0.79
C GLN A 87 -13.00 -7.48 -0.06
N LYS A 88 -13.01 -6.15 0.16
CA LYS A 88 -13.81 -5.21 -0.64
C LYS A 88 -13.47 -5.23 -2.13
N LYS A 89 -12.20 -5.49 -2.48
CA LYS A 89 -11.72 -5.61 -3.87
C LYS A 89 -11.92 -7.01 -4.47
N GLY A 90 -12.49 -7.96 -3.74
CA GLY A 90 -12.66 -9.35 -4.20
C GLY A 90 -11.34 -10.13 -4.36
N LYS A 91 -10.25 -9.65 -3.76
CA LYS A 91 -8.93 -10.31 -3.82
C LYS A 91 -8.81 -11.39 -2.75
N THR A 92 -9.53 -12.50 -2.97
CA THR A 92 -9.69 -13.58 -2.00
C THR A 92 -8.37 -14.23 -1.56
N GLU A 93 -7.43 -14.45 -2.48
CA GLU A 93 -6.13 -15.03 -2.14
C GLU A 93 -5.30 -14.14 -1.21
N ASP A 94 -5.20 -12.85 -1.55
CA ASP A 94 -4.46 -11.89 -0.73
C ASP A 94 -5.13 -11.70 0.63
N TYR A 95 -6.47 -11.62 0.65
CA TYR A 95 -7.24 -11.61 1.90
C TYR A 95 -6.87 -12.80 2.82
N HIS A 96 -6.88 -14.02 2.31
CA HIS A 96 -6.52 -15.21 3.11
C HIS A 96 -5.08 -15.18 3.61
N LYS A 97 -4.13 -14.69 2.81
CA LYS A 97 -2.74 -14.49 3.26
C LYS A 97 -2.67 -13.54 4.45
N ILE A 98 -3.44 -12.44 4.44
CA ILE A 98 -3.47 -11.50 5.57
C ILE A 98 -4.13 -12.12 6.80
N ILE A 99 -5.22 -12.87 6.65
CA ILE A 99 -5.86 -13.57 7.77
C ILE A 99 -4.89 -14.55 8.45
N ALA A 100 -4.10 -15.29 7.67
CA ALA A 100 -3.07 -16.17 8.21
C ALA A 100 -2.02 -15.40 9.03
N LYS A 101 -1.58 -14.22 8.56
CA LYS A 101 -0.67 -13.34 9.32
C LYS A 101 -1.29 -12.84 10.63
N ILE A 102 -2.56 -12.46 10.62
CA ILE A 102 -3.28 -12.02 11.83
C ILE A 102 -3.36 -13.13 12.87
N HIS A 103 -3.61 -14.36 12.41
CA HIS A 103 -3.66 -15.54 13.28
C HIS A 103 -2.28 -15.88 13.86
N ASP A 104 -1.22 -15.90 13.04
CA ASP A 104 0.17 -16.10 13.50
C ASP A 104 0.59 -15.05 14.53
N LEU A 105 0.17 -13.79 14.35
CA LEU A 105 0.50 -12.71 15.27
C LEU A 105 -0.19 -12.84 16.64
N HIS A 106 -1.38 -13.46 16.70
CA HIS A 106 -2.10 -13.70 17.97
C HIS A 106 -1.50 -14.83 18.81
N LEU A 107 -0.75 -15.74 18.18
CA LEU A 107 -0.20 -16.94 18.82
C LEU A 107 1.23 -16.72 19.37
N ARG A 108 1.79 -15.52 19.26
CA ARG A 108 3.13 -15.15 19.74
C ARG A 108 3.03 -14.23 20.95
#